data_AF-A0A7X0P704-F1
#
_entry.id   AF-A0A7X0P704-F1
#
_cell.length_a   1.000
_cell.length_b   1.000
_cell.length_c   1.000
_cell.angle_alpha   90.00
_cell.angle_beta   90.00
_cell.angle_gamma   90.00
#
_symmetry.space_group_name_H-M   'P 1'
#
loop_
_entity.id
_entity.type
_entity.pdbx_description
1 polymer ?
#
loop_
_entity_poly.entity_id
_entity_poly.type
_entity_poly.pdbx_seq_one_letter_code
_entity_poly.pdbx_strand_id
1 'polypeptide(L)' 'MTPQELYAAVDALRQAKGWPWWKVPVALDISAERIRFMRRGEVSPELRSRAEERLGEAS' A
#
# COMPACT_ATOMS: atom_id res chain seq x y z
N MET A 1 0.93 -7.10 -10.94
CA MET A 1 1.27 -5.77 -10.44
C MET A 1 2.74 -5.72 -10.01
N THR A 2 3.54 -4.84 -10.62
CA THR A 2 4.92 -4.57 -10.22
C THR A 2 4.95 -3.85 -8.85
N PRO A 3 6.09 -3.84 -8.13
CA PRO A 3 6.21 -3.08 -6.88
C PRO A 3 5.86 -1.59 -7.05
N GLN A 4 6.25 -0.99 -8.17
CA GLN A 4 5.95 0.40 -8.52
C GLN A 4 4.47 0.62 -8.81
N GLU A 5 3.82 -0.28 -9.54
CA GLU A 5 2.37 -0.23 -9.78
C GLU A 5 1.58 -0.36 -8.47
N LEU A 6 2.01 -1.24 -7.57
CA LEU A 6 1.39 -1.41 -6.26
C LEU A 6 1.56 -0.15 -5.40
N TYR A 7 2.76 0.44 -5.40
CA TYR A 7 3.00 1.72 -4.74
C TYR A 7 2.07 2.82 -5.27
N ALA A 8 1.94 2.92 -6.59
CA ALA A 8 1.08 3.90 -7.23
C ALA A 8 -0.40 3.70 -6.89
N ALA A 9 -0.88 2.46 -6.88
CA ALA A 9 -2.25 2.13 -6.49
C ALA A 9 -2.55 2.46 -5.03
N VAL A 10 -1.62 2.13 -4.12
CA VAL A 10 -1.74 2.47 -2.69
C VAL A 10 -1.70 4.00 -2.49
N ASP A 11 -0.85 4.71 -3.22
CA ASP A 11 -0.82 6.17 -3.17
C ASP A 11 -2.10 6.81 -3.71
N ALA A 12 -2.68 6.27 -4.80
CA ALA A 12 -3.95 6.73 -5.32
C ALA A 12 -5.09 6.53 -4.31
N LEU A 13 -5.17 5.35 -3.67
CA LEU A 13 -6.13 5.09 -2.60
C LEU A 13 -5.94 6.07 -1.42
N ARG A 14 -4.69 6.30 -1.01
CA ARG A 14 -4.34 7.26 0.03
C ARG A 14 -4.85 8.67 -0.33
N GLN A 15 -4.61 9.13 -1.56
CA GLN A 15 -5.07 10.43 -2.04
C GLN A 15 -6.61 10.51 -2.08
N ALA A 16 -7.28 9.49 -2.61
CA ALA A 16 -8.74 9.42 -2.70
C ALA A 16 -9.43 9.48 -1.33
N LYS A 17 -8.80 8.89 -0.30
CA LYS A 17 -9.32 8.90 1.08
C LYS A 17 -8.83 10.09 1.92
N GLY A 18 -8.00 10.97 1.35
CA GLY A 18 -7.37 12.08 2.07
C GLY A 18 -6.49 11.59 3.23
N TRP A 19 -5.89 10.40 3.11
CA TRP A 19 -5.11 9.82 4.19
C TRP A 19 -3.69 10.38 4.24
N PRO A 20 -3.18 10.66 5.46
CA PRO A 20 -1.76 10.88 5.64
C PRO A 20 -1.01 9.54 5.50
N TRP A 21 0.27 9.60 5.10
CA TRP A 21 1.09 8.41 4.88
C TRP A 21 1.21 7.49 6.10
N TRP A 22 1.17 8.03 7.32
CA TRP A 22 1.22 7.22 8.55
C TRP A 22 0.00 6.32 8.72
N LYS A 23 -1.14 6.66 8.10
CA LYS A 23 -2.39 5.89 8.22
C LYS A 23 -2.42 4.68 7.29
N VAL A 24 -1.67 4.72 6.19
CA VAL A 24 -1.58 3.61 5.22
C VAL A 24 -1.13 2.30 5.88
N PRO A 25 -0.01 2.21 6.63
CA PRO A 25 0.39 0.96 7.27
C PRO A 25 -0.62 0.47 8.30
N VAL A 26 -1.34 1.37 9.00
CA VAL A 26 -2.43 0.98 9.91
C VAL A 26 -3.61 0.39 9.14
N ALA A 27 -4.00 1.01 8.03
CA ALA A 27 -5.13 0.57 7.20
C ALA A 27 -4.85 -0.72 6.42
N LEU A 28 -3.58 -1.07 6.23
CA LEU A 28 -3.11 -2.28 5.56
C LEU A 28 -2.62 -3.35 6.55
N ASP A 29 -2.68 -3.10 7.86
CA ASP A 29 -2.21 -3.99 8.92
C ASP A 29 -0.76 -4.49 8.70
N ILE A 30 0.16 -3.56 8.45
CA ILE A 30 1.58 -3.84 8.19
C ILE A 30 2.50 -2.83 8.86
N SER A 31 3.78 -3.18 9.00
CA SER A 31 4.77 -2.23 9.52
C SER A 31 5.01 -1.07 8.55
N ALA A 32 5.29 0.11 9.10
CA ALA A 32 5.65 1.29 8.32
C ALA A 32 6.92 1.08 7.48
N GLU A 33 7.79 0.14 7.87
CA GLU A 33 8.98 -0.23 7.12
C GLU A 33 8.64 -0.89 5.78
N ARG A 34 7.61 -1.76 5.74
CA ARG A 34 7.20 -2.42 4.49
C ARG A 34 6.68 -1.44 3.45
N ILE A 35 5.99 -0.38 3.87
CA ILE A 35 5.60 0.71 2.96
C ILE A 35 6.84 1.44 2.39
N ARG A 36 7.88 1.64 3.19
CA ARG A 36 9.12 2.29 2.71
C ARG A 36 9.86 1.43 1.70
N PHE A 37 9.90 0.11 1.88
CA PHE A 37 10.46 -0.81 0.90
C PHE A 37 9.72 -0.75 -0.42
N MET A 38 8.39 -0.70 -0.38
CA MET A 38 7.56 -0.58 -1.58
C MET A 38 7.90 0.67 -2.39
N ARG A 39 8.11 1.81 -1.73
CA ARG A 39 8.57 3.05 -2.36
C ARG A 39 9.92 2.93 -3.07
N ARG A 40 10.79 2.01 -2.62
CA ARG A 40 12.10 1.73 -3.21
C ARG A 40 12.05 0.66 -4.31
N GLY A 41 10.86 0.12 -4.60
CA GLY A 41 10.68 -0.96 -5.58
C GLY A 41 10.77 -2.37 -4.98
N GLU A 42 10.76 -2.50 -3.66
CA GLU A 42 10.81 -3.78 -2.96
C GLU A 42 9.46 -4.11 -2.32
N VAL A 43 8.90 -5.29 -2.59
CA VAL A 43 7.61 -5.68 -2.01
C VAL A 43 7.65 -7.10 -1.46
N SER A 44 7.21 -7.26 -0.22
CA SER A 44 7.00 -8.58 0.38
C SER A 44 5.66 -9.19 -0.08
N PRO A 45 5.53 -10.53 -0.15
CA PRO A 45 4.27 -11.19 -0.51
C PRO A 45 3.08 -10.79 0.36
N GLU A 46 3.29 -10.65 1.68
CA GLU A 46 2.26 -10.27 2.63
C GLU A 46 1.76 -8.82 2.41
N LEU A 47 2.67 -7.85 2.21
CA LEU A 47 2.27 -6.48 1.86
C LEU A 47 1.45 -6.45 0.56
N ARG A 48 1.90 -7.19 -0.47
CA ARG A 48 1.15 -7.30 -1.72
C ARG A 48 -0.27 -7.82 -1.46
N SER A 49 -0.39 -8.93 -0.73
CA SER A 49 -1.70 -9.53 -0.40
C SER A 49 -2.63 -8.55 0.32
N ARG A 50 -2.14 -7.86 1.36
CA ARG A 50 -2.94 -6.89 2.12
C ARG A 50 -3.34 -5.67 1.29
N ALA A 51 -2.42 -5.16 0.47
CA ALA A 51 -2.69 -4.05 -0.41
C ALA A 51 -3.72 -4.42 -1.48
N GLU A 52 -3.61 -5.60 -2.09
CA GLU A 52 -4.56 -6.10 -3.09
C GLU A 52 -5.96 -6.34 -2.49
N GLU A 53 -6.05 -6.95 -1.30
CA GLU A 53 -7.30 -7.10 -0.55
C GLU A 53 -7.98 -5.74 -0.34
N ARG A 54 -7.23 -4.76 0.16
CA ARG A 54 -7.75 -3.42 0.45
C ARG A 54 -8.16 -2.63 -0.80
N LEU A 55 -7.39 -2.77 -1.88
CA LEU A 55 -7.70 -2.15 -3.17
C LEU A 55 -8.94 -2.79 -3.79
N GLY A 56 -9.15 -4.10 -3.61
CA GLY A 56 -10.35 -4.81 -4.04
C GLY A 56 -11.62 -4.39 -3.29
N GLU A 57 -11.54 -4.14 -1.98
CA GLU A 57 -12.66 -3.57 -1.22
C GLU A 57 -12.96 -2.10 -1.57
N ALA A 58 -11.99 -1.38 -2.11
CA ALA A 58 -12.13 0.03 -2.48
C ALA A 58 -12.68 0.23 -3.91
N SER A 59 -12.91 -0.86 -4.65
CA SER A 59 -13.32 -0.87 -6.05
C SER A 59 -14.82 -1.06 -6.26
#